data_AF-A0A1T5HTY3-F1
#
_entry.id   AF-A0A1T5HTY3-F1
#
_cell.length_a   1.000
_cell.length_b   1.000
_cell.length_c   1.000
_cell.angle_alpha   90.00
_cell.angle_beta   90.00
_cell.angle_gamma   90.00
#
_symmetry.space_group_name_H-M   'P 1'
#
loop_
_entity.id
_entity.type
_entity.pdbx_description
1 polymer ?
#
loop_
_entity_poly.entity_id
_entity_poly.type
_entity_poly.pdbx_seq_one_letter_code
_entity_poly.pdbx_strand_id
1 'polypeptide(L)'
;MGTLRQDKARFDTRLPLEQKQLFERAAILGGYRNLTDFVVVTVQSKAKEIIEERERIIASQKDKEIFFDSLLNPPKPNNDLISAKREYELLISK
;
A
#
# COMPACT_ATOMS: atom_id res chain seq x y z
N MET A 1 3.51 -23.81 15.26
CA MET A 1 3.88 -22.67 14.40
C MET A 1 3.89 -23.17 12.97
N GLY A 2 2.90 -22.80 12.16
CA GLY A 2 2.83 -23.22 10.77
C GLY A 2 3.89 -22.48 9.96
N THR A 3 4.83 -23.22 9.37
CA THR A 3 5.79 -22.67 8.40
C THR A 3 4.99 -22.11 7.23
N LEU A 4 5.01 -20.78 7.05
CA LEU A 4 4.44 -20.14 5.86
C LEU A 4 5.12 -20.77 4.65
N ARG A 5 4.36 -21.55 3.86
CA ARG A 5 4.84 -22.05 2.57
C ARG A 5 5.09 -20.83 1.70
N GLN A 6 6.35 -20.53 1.42
CA GLN A 6 6.70 -19.57 0.39
C GLN A 6 6.55 -20.26 -0.96
N ASP A 7 5.35 -20.18 -1.50
CA ASP A 7 5.07 -20.63 -2.85
C ASP A 7 5.88 -19.76 -3.83
N LYS A 8 6.69 -20.41 -4.66
CA LYS A 8 7.54 -19.71 -5.64
C LYS A 8 6.71 -19.36 -6.87
N ALA A 9 6.69 -18.08 -7.24
CA ALA A 9 6.10 -17.58 -8.48
C ALA A 9 7.19 -17.08 -9.44
N ARG A 10 6.92 -17.14 -10.74
CA ARG A 10 7.81 -16.61 -11.79
C ARG A 10 7.32 -15.27 -12.32
N PHE A 11 8.26 -14.42 -12.67
CA PHE A 11 8.04 -13.16 -13.39
C PHE A 11 8.70 -13.28 -14.76
N ASP A 12 7.89 -13.42 -15.81
CA ASP A 12 8.33 -13.60 -17.18
C ASP A 12 7.99 -12.35 -18.01
N THR A 13 8.98 -11.78 -18.71
CA THR A 13 8.78 -10.61 -19.58
C THR A 13 9.67 -10.65 -20.82
N ARG A 14 9.19 -10.07 -21.92
CA ARG A 14 9.97 -9.84 -23.15
C ARG A 14 10.26 -8.36 -23.28
N LEU A 15 11.53 -8.01 -23.44
CA LEU A 15 11.99 -6.63 -23.57
C LEU A 15 12.57 -6.41 -24.98
N PRO A 16 12.31 -5.26 -25.62
CA PRO A 16 13.09 -4.80 -26.75
C PRO A 16 14.58 -4.75 -26.41
N LEU A 17 15.45 -4.96 -27.41
CA LEU A 17 16.89 -4.99 -27.22
C LEU A 17 17.43 -3.70 -26.59
N GLU A 18 16.97 -2.54 -27.08
CA GLU A 18 17.39 -1.23 -26.58
C GLU A 18 17.03 -1.04 -25.09
N GLN A 19 15.85 -1.51 -24.68
CA GLN A 19 15.42 -1.44 -23.29
C GLN A 19 16.27 -2.35 -22.40
N LYS A 20 16.59 -3.56 -22.87
CA LYS A 20 17.51 -4.47 -22.16
C LYS A 20 18.89 -3.82 -21.98
N GLN A 21 19.45 -3.24 -23.03
CA GLN A 21 20.75 -2.57 -22.98
C GLN A 21 20.76 -1.38 -22.01
N LEU A 22 19.70 -0.58 -22.02
CA LEU A 22 19.51 0.51 -21.07
C LEU A 22 19.54 0.00 -19.61
N PHE A 23 18.78 -1.05 -19.31
CA PHE A 23 18.71 -1.62 -17.97
C PHE A 23 20.03 -2.27 -17.55
N GLU A 24 20.73 -2.94 -18.46
CA GLU A 24 22.06 -3.50 -18.18
C GLU A 24 23.07 -2.41 -17.84
N ARG A 25 23.06 -1.31 -18.60
CA ARG A 25 23.92 -0.15 -18.29
C ARG A 25 23.58 0.46 -16.93
N ALA A 26 22.30 0.62 -16.63
CA ALA A 26 21.86 1.12 -15.32
C ALA A 26 22.25 0.18 -14.18
N ALA A 27 22.12 -1.14 -14.37
CA ALA A 27 22.51 -2.14 -13.39
C ALA A 27 24.01 -2.08 -13.05
N ILE A 28 24.87 -1.93 -14.07
CA ILE A 28 26.32 -1.78 -13.89
C ILE A 28 26.63 -0.49 -13.12
N LEU A 29 26.10 0.64 -13.57
CA LEU A 29 26.37 1.94 -12.96
C LEU A 29 25.83 2.04 -11.52
N GLY A 30 24.72 1.36 -11.23
CA GLY A 30 24.10 1.30 -9.91
C GLY A 30 24.72 0.26 -8.96
N GLY A 31 25.72 -0.51 -9.41
CA GLY A 31 26.41 -1.51 -8.58
C GLY A 31 25.60 -2.78 -8.29
N TYR A 32 24.64 -3.12 -9.15
CA TYR A 32 23.82 -4.33 -9.00
C TYR A 32 24.58 -5.56 -9.49
N ARG A 33 24.26 -6.72 -8.90
CA ARG A 33 24.96 -7.99 -9.22
C ARG A 33 24.68 -8.46 -10.64
N ASN A 34 23.47 -8.23 -11.14
CA ASN A 34 23.03 -8.55 -12.50
C ASN A 34 21.73 -7.81 -12.83
N LEU A 35 21.26 -7.95 -14.08
CA LEU A 35 20.03 -7.33 -14.57
C LEU A 35 18.79 -7.77 -13.78
N THR A 36 18.69 -9.06 -13.41
CA THR A 36 17.56 -9.58 -12.65
C THR A 36 17.48 -8.96 -11.26
N ASP A 37 18.61 -8.87 -10.56
CA ASP A 37 18.74 -8.24 -9.25
C ASP A 37 18.31 -6.76 -9.32
N PHE A 38 18.79 -6.03 -10.34
CA PHE A 38 18.39 -4.65 -10.61
C PHE A 38 16.88 -4.50 -10.79
N VAL A 39 16.28 -5.30 -11.67
CA VAL A 39 14.83 -5.22 -11.95
C VAL A 39 14.02 -5.55 -10.71
N VAL A 40 14.33 -6.65 -10.01
CA VAL A 40 13.56 -7.08 -8.84
C VAL A 40 13.64 -6.05 -7.71
N VAL A 41 14.83 -5.56 -7.38
CA VAL A 41 15.02 -4.58 -6.30
C VAL A 41 14.34 -3.25 -6.64
N THR A 42 14.52 -2.77 -7.87
CA THR A 42 13.94 -1.49 -8.32
C THR A 42 12.41 -1.55 -8.34
N VAL A 43 11.85 -2.61 -8.92
CA VAL A 43 10.39 -2.80 -8.99
C VAL A 43 9.81 -2.98 -7.60
N GLN A 44 10.46 -3.75 -6.72
CA GLN A 44 10.01 -3.92 -5.34
C GLN A 44 10.00 -2.59 -4.58
N SER A 45 11.05 -1.76 -4.73
CA SER A 45 11.11 -0.45 -4.10
C SER A 45 9.98 0.46 -4.60
N LYS A 46 9.76 0.52 -5.92
CA LYS A 46 8.72 1.36 -6.49
C LYS A 46 7.32 0.88 -6.15
N ALA A 47 7.10 -0.43 -6.09
CA ALA A 47 5.84 -1.01 -5.66
C ALA A 47 5.50 -0.60 -4.22
N LYS A 48 6.47 -0.67 -3.30
CA LYS A 48 6.29 -0.20 -1.91
C LYS A 48 5.93 1.28 -1.86
N GLU A 49 6.66 2.11 -2.59
CA GLU A 49 6.39 3.56 -2.65
C GLU A 49 4.96 3.84 -3.15
N ILE A 50 4.51 3.17 -4.21
CA ILE A 50 3.14 3.34 -4.75
C ILE A 50 2.10 2.91 -3.72
N ILE A 51 2.28 1.76 -3.06
CA ILE A 51 1.35 1.28 -2.03
C ILE A 51 1.30 2.25 -0.85
N GLU A 52 2.47 2.66 -0.35
CA GLU A 52 2.59 3.62 0.74
C GLU A 52 2.06 5.01 0.41
N GLU A 53 2.05 5.41 -0.86
CA GLU A 53 1.45 6.67 -1.30
C GLU A 53 -0.09 6.55 -1.33
N ARG A 54 -0.61 5.43 -1.84
CA ARG A 54 -2.05 5.24 -2.10
C ARG A 54 -2.85 4.79 -0.89
N GLU A 55 -2.25 3.99 -0.02
CA GLU A 55 -2.92 3.41 1.15
C GLU A 55 -2.67 4.20 2.44
N ARG A 56 -1.98 5.34 2.36
CA ARG A 56 -1.72 6.19 3.53
C ARG A 56 -2.98 6.88 4.00
N ILE A 57 -3.59 6.32 5.05
CA ILE A 57 -4.81 6.82 5.70
C ILE A 57 -4.58 8.20 6.33
N ILE A 58 -3.37 8.45 6.86
CA ILE A 58 -3.03 9.71 7.51
C ILE A 58 -1.85 10.35 6.76
N ALA A 59 -2.19 11.01 5.66
CA ALA A 59 -1.20 11.54 4.71
C ALA A 59 -0.67 12.93 5.11
N SER A 60 -1.50 13.77 5.72
CA SER A 60 -1.10 15.12 6.12
C SER A 60 -1.01 15.31 7.63
N GLN A 61 -0.31 16.37 8.04
CA GLN A 61 -0.25 16.79 9.44
C GLN A 61 -1.66 17.15 9.98
N LYS A 62 -2.50 17.76 9.15
CA LYS A 62 -3.88 18.08 9.49
C LYS A 62 -4.72 16.82 9.72
N ASP A 63 -4.53 15.79 8.90
CA ASP A 63 -5.25 14.51 9.09
C ASP A 63 -4.83 13.84 10.39
N LYS A 64 -3.54 13.93 10.77
CA LYS A 64 -3.05 13.44 12.07
C LYS A 64 -3.76 14.16 13.20
N GLU A 65 -3.81 15.48 13.16
CA GLU A 65 -4.46 16.29 14.19
C GLU A 65 -5.93 15.94 14.33
N ILE A 66 -6.69 15.87 13.23
CA ILE A 66 -8.11 15.49 13.25
C ILE A 66 -8.30 14.07 13.81
N PHE A 67 -7.48 13.12 13.37
CA PHE A 67 -7.56 11.73 13.82
C PHE A 67 -7.27 11.59 15.32
N PHE A 68 -6.16 12.17 15.79
CA PHE A 68 -5.78 12.11 17.20
C PHE A 68 -6.74 12.88 18.10
N ASP A 69 -7.21 14.06 17.67
CA ASP A 69 -8.24 14.81 18.40
C ASP A 69 -9.53 14.00 18.51
N SER A 70 -9.96 13.33 17.44
CA SER A 70 -11.15 12.46 17.47
C SER A 70 -10.99 11.25 18.40
N LEU A 71 -9.77 10.75 18.62
CA LEU A 71 -9.50 9.65 19.57
C LEU A 71 -9.43 10.13 21.02
N LEU A 72 -8.80 11.27 21.26
CA LEU A 72 -8.59 11.81 22.61
C LEU A 72 -9.82 12.57 23.12
N ASN A 73 -10.55 13.22 22.22
CA ASN A 73 -11.73 14.03 22.47
C ASN A 73 -12.88 13.56 21.56
N PRO A 74 -13.43 12.35 21.78
CA PRO A 74 -14.43 11.79 20.89
C PRO A 74 -15.67 12.69 20.83
N PRO A 75 -16.08 13.18 19.64
CA PRO A 75 -17.24 14.04 19.51
C PRO A 75 -18.53 13.27 19.81
N LYS A 76 -19.56 13.98 20.27
CA LYS A 76 -20.89 13.40 20.40
C LYS A 76 -21.45 13.06 19.01
N PRO A 77 -22.17 11.92 18.86
CA PRO A 77 -22.79 11.57 17.59
C PRO A 77 -23.82 12.63 17.19
N ASN A 78 -23.85 12.96 15.90
CA ASN A 78 -24.82 13.90 15.35
C ASN A 78 -26.21 13.24 15.18
N ASN A 79 -27.22 14.04 14.85
CA ASN A 79 -28.60 13.57 14.70
C ASN A 79 -28.74 12.48 13.61
N ASP A 80 -27.94 12.55 12.55
CA ASP A 80 -27.96 11.56 11.46
C ASP A 80 -27.43 10.20 11.93
N LEU A 81 -26.31 10.17 12.65
CA LEU A 81 -25.75 8.94 13.23
C LEU A 81 -26.72 8.31 14.25
N ILE A 82 -27.37 9.13 15.07
CA ILE A 82 -28.38 8.66 16.03
C ILE A 82 -29.57 8.02 15.30
N SER A 83 -30.02 8.66 14.21
CA SER A 83 -31.15 8.15 13.41
C SER A 83 -30.79 6.85 12.71
N ALA A 84 -29.62 6.77 12.07
CA ALA A 84 -29.11 5.56 11.42
C ALA A 84 -28.98 4.38 12.39
N LYS A 85 -28.49 4.63 13.62
CA LYS A 85 -28.44 3.60 14.68
C LYS A 85 -29.84 3.07 15.01
N ARG A 86 -30.83 3.96 15.17
CA ARG A 86 -32.21 3.58 15.47
C ARG A 86 -32.82 2.76 14.33
N GLU A 87 -32.59 3.14 13.08
CA GLU A 87 -33.04 2.38 11.91
C GLU A 87 -32.42 0.98 11.87
N TYR A 88 -31.12 0.87 12.13
CA TYR A 88 -30.43 -0.41 12.23
C TYR A 88 -31.01 -1.30 13.34
N GLU A 89 -31.25 -0.75 14.54
CA GLU A 89 -31.87 -1.47 15.67
C GLU A 89 -33.26 -2.01 15.31
N LEU A 90 -34.06 -1.24 14.59
CA LEU A 90 -35.37 -1.67 14.10
C LEU A 90 -35.26 -2.81 13.08
N LEU A 91 -34.27 -2.76 12.19
CA LEU A 91 -34.03 -3.78 11.16
C LEU A 91 -33.68 -5.14 11.79
N ILE A 92 -32.81 -5.16 12.81
CA ILE A 92 -32.34 -6.39 13.46
C ILE A 92 -33.31 -6.97 14.51
N SER A 93 -34.27 -6.16 14.98
CA SER A 93 -35.30 -6.57 15.94
C SER A 93 -36.52 -7.26 15.29
N LYS A 94 -36.54 -7.35 13.96
CA LYS A 94 -37.56 -8.03 13.14
C LYS A 94 -37.13 -9.45 12.81
#